data_AF-A0ABC8T4B4-F1
#
_entry.id   AF-A0ABC8T4B4-F1
#
_cell.length_a   1.000
_cell.length_b   1.000
_cell.length_c   1.000
_cell.angle_alpha   90.00
_cell.angle_beta   90.00
_cell.angle_gamma   90.00
#
_symmetry.space_group_name_H-M   'P 1'
#
loop_
_entity.id
_entity.type
_entity.pdbx_description
1 polymer ?
#
loop_
_entity_poly.entity_id
_entity_poly.type
_entity_poly.pdbx_seq_one_letter_code
_entity_poly.pdbx_strand_id
1 'polypeptide(L)'
;MSTAMQKLKGGDAILTMDPRLRRNPASVQAVENVLKLARHCLAPSRHSRPSMRKCAEVLWKIRKDFREKTLSHAACASHHSVNVVERDARQDRKTLFGIEDSESYTFRSA
;
A
#
# COMPACT_ATOMS: atom_id res chain seq x y z
N MET A 1 25.30 -10.12 -7.94
CA MET A 1 24.23 -9.22 -7.44
C MET A 1 22.98 -9.51 -8.25
N SER A 2 21.80 -9.64 -7.64
CA SER A 2 20.56 -9.88 -8.40
C SER A 2 20.19 -8.67 -9.28
N THR A 3 19.57 -8.91 -10.44
CA THR A 3 19.26 -7.92 -11.48
C THR A 3 18.47 -6.70 -10.95
N ALA A 4 17.60 -6.91 -9.96
CA ALA A 4 16.85 -5.83 -9.31
C ALA A 4 17.77 -4.85 -8.56
N MET A 5 18.85 -5.32 -7.95
CA MET A 5 19.79 -4.50 -7.18
C MET A 5 20.72 -3.69 -8.07
N GLN A 6 21.02 -4.20 -9.27
CA GLN A 6 21.74 -3.45 -10.30
C GLN A 6 20.88 -2.31 -10.85
N LYS A 7 19.61 -2.56 -11.15
CA LYS A 7 18.69 -1.52 -11.64
C LYS A 7 18.42 -0.43 -10.60
N LEU A 8 18.35 -0.78 -9.31
CA LEU A 8 18.29 0.21 -8.22
C LEU A 8 19.50 1.17 -8.22
N LYS A 9 20.70 0.68 -8.55
CA LYS A 9 21.93 1.48 -8.58
C LYS A 9 21.90 2.57 -9.66
N GLY A 10 21.08 2.39 -10.70
CA GLY A 10 20.87 3.36 -11.78
C GLY A 10 19.75 4.37 -11.54
N GLY A 11 19.05 4.31 -10.41
CA GLY A 11 17.88 5.16 -10.14
C GLY A 11 16.57 4.63 -10.74
N ASP A 12 16.59 3.46 -11.37
CA ASP A 12 15.44 2.87 -12.06
C ASP A 12 14.53 2.06 -11.12
N ALA A 13 14.17 2.63 -9.97
CA ALA A 13 13.22 2.00 -9.06
C ALA A 13 11.89 1.70 -9.80
N ILE A 14 11.47 2.59 -10.69
CA ILE A 14 10.25 2.44 -11.52
C ILE A 14 10.29 1.17 -12.38
N LEU A 15 11.45 0.81 -12.94
CA LEU A 15 11.61 -0.40 -13.77
C LEU A 15 11.68 -1.70 -12.95
N THR A 16 11.81 -1.59 -11.62
CA THR A 16 11.85 -2.72 -10.68
C THR A 16 10.57 -2.87 -9.86
N MET A 17 9.62 -1.93 -9.98
CA MET A 17 8.32 -2.03 -9.32
C MET A 17 7.49 -3.19 -9.88
N ASP A 18 6.79 -3.91 -9.00
CA ASP A 18 5.76 -4.89 -9.40
C ASP A 18 4.76 -4.17 -10.33
N PRO A 19 4.49 -4.68 -11.55
CA PRO A 19 3.56 -4.05 -12.48
C PRO A 19 2.15 -3.85 -11.92
N ARG A 20 1.74 -4.64 -10.93
CA ARG A 20 0.44 -4.54 -10.24
C ARG A 20 0.41 -3.41 -9.22
N LEU A 21 1.56 -2.85 -8.83
CA LEU A 21 1.63 -1.73 -7.90
C LEU A 21 1.30 -0.42 -8.63
N ARG A 22 0.31 0.33 -8.12
CA ARG A 22 -0.02 1.65 -8.67
C ARG A 22 1.19 2.57 -8.58
N ARG A 23 1.61 3.08 -9.74
CA ARG A 23 2.69 4.06 -9.86
C ARG A 23 2.16 5.44 -9.47
N ASN A 24 2.58 5.92 -8.32
CA ASN A 24 2.39 7.30 -7.86
C ASN A 24 3.64 7.72 -7.06
N PRO A 25 3.84 9.01 -6.79
CA PRO A 25 5.04 9.47 -6.10
C PRO A 25 5.29 8.79 -4.74
N ALA A 26 4.23 8.55 -3.95
CA ALA A 26 4.33 7.87 -2.67
C ALA A 26 4.79 6.40 -2.84
N SER A 27 4.23 5.67 -3.79
CA SER A 27 4.58 4.27 -4.08
C SER A 27 6.01 4.14 -4.58
N VAL A 28 6.44 5.02 -5.50
CA VAL A 28 7.82 5.02 -6.03
C VAL A 28 8.81 5.24 -4.88
N GLN A 29 8.57 6.26 -4.05
CA GLN A 29 9.45 6.56 -2.92
C GLN A 29 9.47 5.45 -1.87
N ALA A 30 8.33 4.82 -1.59
CA ALA A 30 8.27 3.68 -0.68
C ALA A 30 9.10 2.50 -1.20
N VAL A 31 8.95 2.16 -2.48
CA VAL A 31 9.71 1.07 -3.12
C VAL A 31 11.21 1.36 -3.13
N GLU A 32 11.63 2.59 -3.46
CA GLU A 32 13.03 3.00 -3.38
C GLU A 32 13.62 2.76 -1.99
N ASN A 33 12.91 3.16 -0.94
CA ASN A 33 13.38 3.00 0.43
C ASN A 33 13.43 1.53 0.86
N VAL A 34 12.47 0.70 0.44
CA VAL A 34 12.49 -0.74 0.68
C VAL A 34 13.69 -1.38 -0.02
N LEU A 35 13.94 -1.03 -1.28
CA LEU A 35 15.05 -1.56 -2.05
C LEU A 35 16.41 -1.11 -1.48
N LYS A 36 16.51 0.14 -0.98
CA LYS A 36 17.69 0.61 -0.23
C LYS A 36 17.93 -0.24 1.01
N LEU A 37 16.89 -0.51 1.81
CA LEU A 37 17.02 -1.40 2.98
C LEU A 37 17.43 -2.82 2.57
N ALA A 38 16.81 -3.38 1.54
CA ALA A 38 17.15 -4.71 1.02
C ALA A 38 18.63 -4.80 0.64
N ARG A 39 19.22 -3.71 0.12
CA ARG A 39 20.65 -3.66 -0.21
C ARG A 39 21.54 -3.81 1.01
N HIS A 40 21.14 -3.20 2.13
CA HIS A 40 21.85 -3.36 3.40
C HIS A 40 21.65 -4.77 3.98
N CYS A 41 20.44 -5.33 3.89
CA CYS A 41 20.14 -6.70 4.34
C CYS A 41 20.94 -7.75 3.54
N LEU A 42 21.20 -7.50 2.27
CA LEU A 42 21.94 -8.39 1.36
C LEU A 42 23.44 -8.11 1.32
N ALA A 43 23.98 -7.34 2.27
CA ALA A 43 25.40 -7.01 2.28
C ALA A 43 26.27 -8.29 2.39
N PRO A 44 27.44 -8.36 1.73
CA PRO A 44 28.25 -9.58 1.71
C PRO A 44 28.70 -10.04 3.10
N SER A 45 29.11 -9.09 3.95
CA SER A 45 29.54 -9.36 5.32
C SER A 45 28.35 -9.35 6.28
N ARG A 46 28.29 -10.33 7.18
CA ARG A 46 27.26 -10.39 8.23
C ARG A 46 27.26 -9.14 9.12
N HIS A 47 28.44 -8.63 9.47
CA HIS A 47 28.58 -7.44 10.32
C HIS A 47 28.07 -6.15 9.67
N SER A 48 28.00 -6.11 8.33
CA SER A 48 27.46 -4.97 7.60
C SER A 48 25.94 -5.02 7.39
N ARG A 49 25.30 -6.14 7.76
CA ARG A 49 23.84 -6.28 7.68
C ARG A 49 23.20 -5.68 8.92
N PRO A 50 22.07 -4.98 8.78
CA PRO A 50 21.30 -4.51 9.92
C PRO A 50 20.75 -5.68 10.74
N SER A 51 20.56 -5.46 12.05
CA SER A 51 19.80 -6.40 12.88
C SER A 51 18.34 -6.45 12.43
N MET A 52 17.67 -7.58 12.66
CA MET A 52 16.24 -7.70 12.32
C MET A 52 15.36 -6.66 13.02
N ARG A 53 15.72 -6.26 14.25
CA ARG A 53 15.08 -5.14 14.95
C ARG A 53 15.20 -3.85 14.13
N LYS A 54 16.40 -3.53 13.64
CA LYS A 54 16.61 -2.33 12.83
C LYS A 54 15.86 -2.39 11.51
N CYS A 55 15.80 -3.55 10.86
CA CYS A 55 14.98 -3.75 9.67
C CYS A 55 13.50 -3.43 9.95
N ALA A 56 12.96 -3.94 11.05
CA ALA A 56 11.56 -3.70 11.43
C ALA A 56 11.28 -2.22 11.70
N GLU A 57 12.16 -1.51 12.41
CA GLU A 57 12.05 -0.07 12.66
C GLU A 57 12.02 0.72 11.35
N VAL A 58 12.93 0.42 10.42
CA VAL A 58 13.00 1.11 9.12
C VAL A 58 11.77 0.80 8.27
N LEU A 59 11.33 -0.47 8.20
CA LEU A 59 10.11 -0.85 7.48
C LEU A 59 8.86 -0.20 8.05
N TRP A 60 8.77 -0.08 9.38
CA TRP A 60 7.66 0.60 10.04
C TRP A 60 7.62 2.08 9.66
N LYS A 61 8.76 2.76 9.66
CA LYS A 61 8.88 4.15 9.19
C LYS A 61 8.44 4.29 7.74
N ILE A 62 8.93 3.44 6.83
CA ILE A 62 8.53 3.47 5.41
C ILE A 62 7.01 3.32 5.27
N ARG A 63 6.40 2.38 6.00
CA ARG A 63 4.95 2.16 5.99
C ARG A 63 4.19 3.39 6.49
N LYS A 64 4.67 4.02 7.57
CA LYS A 64 4.08 5.23 8.14
C LYS A 64 4.15 6.39 7.14
N ASP A 65 5.33 6.69 6.61
CA ASP A 65 5.56 7.77 5.65
C ASP A 65 4.73 7.59 4.38
N PHE A 66 4.57 6.35 3.89
CA PHE A 66 3.74 6.04 2.73
C PHE A 66 2.26 6.32 2.99
N ARG A 67 1.75 5.93 4.16
CA ARG A 67 0.35 6.19 4.56
C ARG A 67 0.08 7.68 4.66
N GLU A 68 0.95 8.44 5.32
CA GLU A 68 0.81 9.89 5.47
C GLU A 68 0.75 10.59 4.11
N LYS A 69 1.63 10.23 3.18
CA LYS A 69 1.64 10.80 1.81
C LYS A 69 0.43 10.40 0.98
N THR A 70 -0.10 9.20 1.18
CA THR A 70 -1.29 8.75 0.47
C THR A 70 -2.53 9.48 0.98
N LEU A 71 -2.62 9.71 2.29
CA LEU A 71 -3.72 10.45 2.92
C LEU A 71 -3.71 11.93 2.53
N SER A 72 -2.54 12.59 2.51
CA SER A 72 -2.43 13.98 2.09
C SER A 72 -2.86 14.18 0.63
N HIS A 73 -2.48 13.27 -0.26
CA HIS A 73 -2.93 13.29 -1.65
C HIS A 73 -4.45 13.09 -1.79
N ALA A 74 -5.06 12.23 -0.96
CA ALA A 74 -6.51 12.03 -0.98
C ALA A 74 -7.26 13.29 -0.50
N ALA A 75 -6.76 13.95 0.55
CA ALA A 75 -7.33 15.20 1.04
C ALA A 75 -7.20 16.35 0.03
N CYS A 76 -6.06 16.48 -0.66
CA CYS A 76 -5.91 17.50 -1.70
C CYS A 76 -6.79 17.22 -2.93
N ALA A 77 -7.02 15.95 -3.28
CA ALA A 77 -7.90 15.59 -4.38
C ALA A 77 -9.38 15.93 -4.10
N SER A 78 -9.82 15.95 -2.83
CA SER A 78 -11.21 16.30 -2.49
C SER A 78 -11.49 17.80 -2.62
N HIS A 79 -10.48 18.67 -2.53
CA HIS A 79 -10.65 20.11 -2.69
C HIS A 79 -10.83 20.57 -4.13
N HIS A 80 -10.64 19.68 -5.12
CA HIS A 80 -10.74 20.02 -6.54
C HIS A 80 -12.02 19.52 -7.24
N SER A 81 -13.00 18.96 -6.52
CA SER A 81 -14.26 18.55 -7.16
C SER A 81 -15.17 19.76 -7.41
N VAL A 82 -15.05 20.35 -8.60
CA VAL A 82 -16.10 21.16 -9.20
C VAL A 82 -17.29 20.24 -9.52
N ASN A 83 -18.42 20.52 -8.87
CA ASN A 83 -19.78 19.99 -9.02
C ASN A 83 -19.97 18.77 -9.94
N VAL A 84 -20.23 17.59 -9.33
CA VAL A 84 -20.97 16.51 -9.99
C VAL A 84 -22.18 16.19 -9.14
N VAL A 85 -23.35 16.44 -9.74
CA VAL A 85 -24.73 16.24 -9.29
C VAL A 85 -24.88 15.25 -8.13
N GLU A 86 -25.40 15.76 -7.02
CA GLU A 86 -25.91 15.05 -5.85
C GLU A 86 -26.85 13.92 -6.29
N ARG A 87 -26.40 12.67 -6.15
CA ARG A 87 -27.25 11.48 -6.26
C ARG A 87 -27.24 10.72 -4.95
N ASP A 88 -28.46 10.41 -4.53
CA ASP A 88 -28.87 10.02 -3.19
C ASP A 88 -28.09 8.82 -2.62
N ALA A 89 -27.29 9.06 -1.58
CA ALA A 89 -26.37 8.10 -0.97
C ALA A 89 -27.06 6.95 -0.19
N ARG A 90 -28.39 6.90 -0.17
CA ARG A 90 -29.16 5.91 0.59
C ARG A 90 -29.35 4.58 -0.14
N GLN A 91 -29.29 4.57 -1.48
CA GLN A 91 -29.58 3.36 -2.26
C GLN A 91 -28.39 2.40 -2.33
N ASP A 92 -27.16 2.92 -2.42
CA ASP A 92 -25.95 2.14 -2.74
C ASP A 92 -25.45 1.24 -1.59
N ARG A 93 -25.88 1.49 -0.35
CA ARG A 93 -25.49 0.63 0.79
C ARG A 93 -26.22 -0.71 0.82
N LYS A 94 -27.38 -0.83 0.15
CA LYS A 94 -28.16 -2.08 0.14
C LYS A 94 -27.65 -3.08 -0.91
N THR A 95 -27.05 -2.61 -2.00
CA THR A 95 -26.56 -3.45 -3.10
C THR A 95 -25.14 -3.99 -2.89
N LEU A 96 -24.30 -3.35 -2.06
CA LEU A 96 -22.90 -3.78 -1.88
C LEU A 96 -22.73 -5.02 -0.97
N PHE A 97 -23.68 -5.28 -0.07
CA PHE A 97 -23.53 -6.33 0.96
C PHE A 97 -24.26 -7.65 0.67
N GLY A 98 -24.92 -7.79 -0.49
CA GLY A 98 -25.38 -9.10 -1.00
C GLY A 98 -26.09 -9.98 0.04
N ILE A 99 -26.95 -9.41 0.88
CA ILE A 99 -27.78 -10.19 1.79
C ILE A 99 -29.02 -10.58 1.00
N GLU A 100 -28.94 -11.69 0.27
CA GLU A 100 -30.13 -12.40 -0.19
C GLU A 100 -30.82 -12.99 1.04
N ASP A 101 -32.05 -12.54 1.28
CA ASP A 101 -32.90 -12.97 2.37
C ASP A 101 -33.40 -14.39 2.04
N SER A 102 -32.71 -15.41 2.55
CA SER A 102 -33.09 -16.82 2.39
C SER A 102 -33.46 -17.44 3.73
N GLU A 103 -34.78 -17.47 3.95
CA GLU A 103 -35.58 -18.44 4.71
C GLU A 103 -35.38 -18.57 6.23
N SER A 104 -36.44 -18.16 6.92
CA SER A 104 -36.68 -18.35 8.36
C SER A 104 -36.68 -19.83 8.75
N TYR A 105 -35.74 -20.26 9.59
CA TYR A 105 -35.87 -21.49 10.35
C TYR A 105 -36.39 -21.16 11.76
N THR A 106 -37.62 -21.60 12.07
CA THR A 106 -38.19 -21.49 13.40
C THR A 106 -37.71 -22.65 14.28
N PHE A 107 -36.96 -22.33 15.33
CA PHE A 107 -36.55 -23.29 16.35
C PHE A 107 -37.74 -23.64 17.26
N ARG A 108 -38.16 -24.90 17.27
CA ARG A 108 -39.10 -25.45 18.27
C ARG A 108 -38.32 -26.25 19.31
N SER A 109 -38.35 -25.80 20.55
CA SER A 109 -37.80 -26.57 21.69
C SER A 109 -38.73 -27.72 22.07
N ALA A 110 -38.13 -28.85 22.44
CA ALA A 110 -38.79 -30.02 23.04
C ALA A 110 -38.98 -29.84 24.56
#